data_AF-A0A800IRA0-F1
#
_entry.id   AF-A0A800IRA0-F1
#
_cell.length_a   1.000
_cell.length_b   1.000
_cell.length_c   1.000
_cell.angle_alpha   90.00
_cell.angle_beta   90.00
_cell.angle_gamma   90.00
#
_symmetry.space_group_name_H-M   'P 1'
#
loop_
_entity.id
_entity.type
_entity.pdbx_description
1 polymer ?
#
loop_
_entity_poly.entity_id
_entity_poly.type
_entity_poly.pdbx_seq_one_letter_code
_entity_poly.pdbx_strand_id
1 'polypeptide(L)' 'MNIEITARHFTASDKLKELVNEKIMKIEKYNSDIMNCHVILTKENSGENVEINAHIKGHYFSAHENADG' A
#
# COMPACT_ATOMS: atom_id res chain seq x y z
N MET A 1 -8.25 -10.87 2.30
CA MET A 1 -7.51 -9.74 2.93
C MET A 1 -8.38 -8.49 3.01
N ASN A 2 -8.22 -7.63 4.02
CA ASN A 2 -8.78 -6.25 4.04
C ASN A 2 -7.73 -5.23 3.59
N ILE A 3 -8.03 -4.44 2.56
CA ILE A 3 -7.11 -3.45 1.99
C ILE A 3 -7.63 -2.04 2.29
N GLU A 4 -6.85 -1.25 3.01
CA GLU A 4 -7.12 0.17 3.26
C GLU A 4 -6.14 1.02 2.47
N ILE A 5 -6.63 2.04 1.76
CA ILE A 5 -5.79 2.96 0.99
C ILE A 5 -5.99 4.37 1.54
N THR A 6 -4.90 4.99 1.99
CA THR A 6 -4.87 6.38 2.44
C THR A 6 -4.00 7.19 1.48
N ALA A 7 -4.54 8.27 0.91
CA ALA A 7 -3.78 9.22 0.12
C ALA A 7 -3.56 10.50 0.94
N ARG A 8 -2.30 10.91 1.10
CA ARG A 8 -1.90 12.10 1.86
C ARG A 8 -1.45 13.20 0.93
N HIS A 9 -1.97 14.42 1.15
CA HIS A 9 -1.67 15.63 0.36
C HIS A 9 -2.13 15.57 -1.12
N PHE A 10 -2.84 14.52 -1.53
CA PHE A 10 -3.49 14.45 -2.84
C PHE A 10 -4.72 13.53 -2.80
N THR A 11 -5.53 13.59 -3.86
CA THR A 11 -6.64 12.66 -4.08
C THR A 11 -6.20 11.56 -5.04
N ALA A 12 -6.14 10.32 -4.58
CA ALA A 12 -5.87 9.18 -5.45
C ALA A 12 -7.03 8.95 -6.43
N SER A 13 -6.71 8.93 -7.73
CA SER A 13 -7.66 8.56 -8.78
C SER A 13 -8.09 7.10 -8.67
N ASP A 14 -9.27 6.76 -9.19
CA ASP A 14 -9.79 5.39 -9.12
C ASP A 14 -8.85 4.38 -9.80
N LYS A 15 -8.29 4.74 -10.95
CA LYS A 15 -7.27 3.94 -11.64
C LYS A 15 -6.05 3.62 -10.78
N LEU A 16 -5.61 4.57 -9.94
CA LEU A 16 -4.48 4.35 -9.04
C LEU A 16 -4.87 3.39 -7.91
N LYS A 17 -6.07 3.55 -7.35
CA LYS A 17 -6.61 2.64 -6.32
C LYS A 17 -6.78 1.22 -6.87
N GLU A 18 -7.26 1.07 -8.10
CA GLU A 18 -7.36 -0.22 -8.79
C GLU A 18 -5.97 -0.86 -8.95
N LEU A 19 -4.99 -0.11 -9.45
CA LEU A 19 -3.63 -0.59 -9.62
C LEU A 19 -2.98 -1.02 -8.29
N VAL A 20 -3.21 -0.27 -7.22
CA VAL A 20 -2.76 -0.65 -5.87
C VAL A 20 -3.42 -1.95 -5.43
N ASN A 21 -4.75 -2.06 -5.56
CA ASN A 21 -5.48 -3.29 -5.20
C ASN A 21 -4.97 -4.51 -5.98
N GLU A 22 -4.77 -4.38 -7.29
CA GLU A 22 -4.23 -5.46 -8.12
C GLU A 22 -2.84 -5.91 -7.67
N LYS A 23 -1.96 -4.96 -7.29
CA LYS A 23 -0.62 -5.28 -6.77
C LYS A 23 -0.69 -5.97 -5.41
N ILE A 24 -1.51 -5.48 -4.48
CA ILE A 24 -1.66 -6.07 -3.14
C ILE A 24 -2.27 -7.48 -3.21
N MET A 25 -3.26 -7.71 -4.09
CA MET A 25 -3.82 -9.05 -4.29
C MET A 25 -2.78 -10.07 -4.80
N LYS A 26 -1.73 -9.63 -5.52
CA LYS A 26 -0.62 -10.53 -5.87
C LYS A 26 0.17 -10.97 -4.63
N ILE A 27 0.26 -10.15 -3.59
CA ILE A 27 0.94 -10.50 -2.34
C ILE A 27 0.14 -11.58 -1.59
N GLU A 28 -1.20 -11.51 -1.62
CA GLU A 28 -2.09 -12.53 -1.04
C GLU A 28 -1.80 -13.94 -1.60
N LYS A 29 -1.44 -14.04 -2.89
CA LYS A 29 -1.08 -15.33 -3.52
C LYS A 29 0.15 -15.98 -2.90
N TYR A 30 1.06 -15.21 -2.32
CA TYR A 30 2.28 -15.72 -1.69
C TYR A 30 2.10 -15.95 -0.19
N ASN A 31 1.22 -15.19 0.47
CA ASN A 31 0.93 -15.30 1.90
C ASN A 31 -0.57 -15.09 2.17
N SER A 32 -1.31 -16.20 2.21
CA SER A 32 -2.75 -16.23 2.50
C SER A 32 -3.11 -15.79 3.92
N ASP A 33 -2.13 -15.75 4.83
CA ASP A 33 -2.31 -15.38 6.24
C ASP A 33 -2.39 -13.87 6.49
N ILE A 34 -2.22 -13.04 5.45
CA ILE A 34 -2.32 -11.59 5.56
C ILE A 34 -3.78 -11.20 5.76
N MET A 35 -4.07 -10.69 6.95
CA MET A 35 -5.41 -10.28 7.37
C MET A 35 -5.72 -8.87 6.87
N ASN A 36 -4.78 -7.94 7.10
CA ASN A 36 -4.92 -6.53 6.76
C ASN A 36 -3.68 -6.01 6.02
N CYS A 37 -3.92 -5.16 5.03
CA CYS A 37 -2.90 -4.37 4.35
C CYS A 37 -3.34 -2.91 4.35
N HIS A 38 -2.51 -2.04 4.90
CA HIS A 38 -2.70 -0.59 4.85
C HIS A 38 -1.67 0.01 3.92
N VAL A 39 -2.15 0.62 2.84
CA VAL A 39 -1.33 1.30 1.84
C VAL A 39 -1.47 2.80 2.03
N ILE A 40 -0.34 3.48 2.26
CA ILE A 40 -0.29 4.92 2.41
C ILE A 40 0.47 5.47 1.21
N LEU A 41 -0.18 6.33 0.44
CA LEU A 41 0.40 7.02 -0.69
C LEU A 41 0.60 8.47 -0.28
N THR A 42 1.82 8.98 -0.41
CA THR A 42 2.17 10.35 -0.07
C THR A 42 2.79 11.03 -1.28
N LYS A 43 2.31 12.24 -1.60
CA LYS A 43 2.88 13.08 -2.65
C LYS A 43 3.26 14.42 -2.07
N GLU A 44 4.55 14.74 -2.09
CA GLU A 44 5.10 15.98 -1.55
C GLU A 44 6.03 16.64 -2.57
N ASN A 45 6.44 17.89 -2.33
CA ASN A 45 7.39 18.58 -3.20
C ASN A 45 8.73 17.84 -3.33
N SER A 46 9.08 17.02 -2.34
CA SER A 46 10.33 16.26 -2.32
C SER A 46 10.25 14.92 -3.06
N GLY A 47 9.08 14.50 -3.56
CA GLY A 47 8.92 13.25 -4.29
C GLY A 47 7.63 12.51 -3.97
N GLU A 48 7.56 11.27 -4.45
CA GLU A 48 6.44 10.36 -4.28
C GLU A 48 6.85 9.18 -3.42
N ASN A 49 5.97 8.78 -2.53
CA ASN A 49 6.29 7.89 -1.43
C ASN A 49 5.14 6.90 -1.20
N VAL A 50 5.50 5.63 -1.07
CA VAL A 50 4.56 4.54 -0.90
C VAL A 50 4.97 3.69 0.30
N GLU A 51 4.08 3.60 1.27
CA GLU A 51 4.20 2.71 2.43
C GLU A 51 3.14 1.61 2.35
N ILE A 52 3.55 0.38 2.64
CA ILE A 52 2.67 -0.79 2.75
C ILE A 52 2.91 -1.44 4.10
N ASN A 53 1.88 -1.46 4.94
CA ASN A 53 1.88 -2.11 6.24
C ASN A 53 0.96 -3.33 6.19
N ALA A 54 1.54 -4.52 6.20
CA ALA A 54 0.81 -5.78 6.19
C ALA A 54 0.82 -6.42 7.58
N HIS A 55 -0.35 -6.84 8.04
CA HIS A 55 -0.52 -7.54 9.31
C HIS A 55 -0.94 -8.99 9.04
N ILE A 56 -0.12 -9.92 9.50
CA ILE A 56 -0.42 -11.35 9.57
C ILE A 56 -0.59 -11.74 11.04
N LYS A 57 -1.17 -12.91 11.30
CA LYS A 57 -1.32 -13.40 12.68
C LYS A 57 0.05 -13.52 13.36
N GLY A 58 0.32 -12.63 14.31
CA GLY A 58 1.54 -12.64 15.12
C GLY A 58 2.74 -11.91 14.51
N HIS A 59 2.62 -11.31 13.31
CA HIS A 59 3.71 -10.51 12.72
C HIS A 59 3.20 -9.29 11.96
N TYR A 60 4.02 -8.25 11.96
CA TYR A 60 3.80 -7.02 11.20
C TYR A 60 4.94 -6.84 10.20
N PHE A 61 4.60 -6.59 8.94
CA PHE A 61 5.53 -6.24 7.89
C PHE A 61 5.28 -4.81 7.47
N SER A 62 6.34 -4.04 7.32
CA SER A 62 6.30 -2.69 6.78
C SER A 62 7.32 -2.57 5.67
N ALA A 63 6.90 -2.03 4.54
CA ALA A 63 7.75 -1.77 3.39
C ALA A 63 7.49 -0.36 2.89
N HIS A 64 8.55 0.31 2.47
CA HIS A 64 8.54 1.70 2.05
C HIS A 64 9.38 1.88 0.80
N GLU A 65 8.87 2.62 -0.18
CA GLU A 65 9.66 3.07 -1.33
C GLU A 65 9.44 4.56 -1.60
N ASN A 66 10.53 5.26 -1.92
CA ASN A 66 10.51 6.64 -2.37
C ASN A 66 10.97 6.67 -3.83
N ALA A 67 10.23 7.38 -4.67
CA ALA A 67 10.68 7.75 -5.99
C ALA A 67 11.13 9.21 -5.96
N ASP A 68 12.43 9.43 -6.08
CA ASP A 68 13.01 10.74 -6.31
C ASP A 68 12.67 11.20 -7.74
N GLY A 69 12.15 12.42 -7.86
CA GLY A 69 11.70 13.03 -9.12
C GLY A 69 12.82 13.64 -9.96
#